data_AF-Q2LTN7-F1
#
_entry.id   AF-Q2LTN7-F1
#
_cell.length_a   1.000
_cell.length_b   1.000
_cell.length_c   1.000
_cell.angle_alpha   90.00
_cell.angle_beta   90.00
_cell.angle_gamma   90.00
#
_symmetry.space_group_name_H-M   'P 1'
#
loop_
_entity.id
_entity.type
_entity.pdbx_description
1 polymer ?
#
loop_
_entity_poly.entity_id
_entity_poly.type
_entity_poly.pdbx_seq_one_letter_code
_entity_poly.pdbx_strand_id
1 'polypeptide(L)'
;MAVLNWREYICWSLIMLESSLDKISETILNLDEASLSGLWEKYKNKMEHFETSRNWEKSVIIFFLINAVRVKNQIFNEQLIRMQNKDPKKPGSPKDKPKLRLVK
;
A
#
# COMPACT_ATOMS: atom_id res chain seq x y z
N MET A 1 11.14 26.72 36.30
CA MET A 1 11.53 25.33 36.03
C MET A 1 10.50 24.49 35.27
N ALA A 2 9.34 25.01 34.83
CA ALA A 2 8.35 24.20 34.09
C ALA A 2 8.57 24.13 32.56
N VAL A 3 9.27 25.10 31.97
CA VAL A 3 9.41 25.22 30.50
C VAL A 3 10.38 24.19 29.89
N LEU A 4 11.35 23.71 30.68
CA LEU A 4 12.34 22.71 30.21
C LEU A 4 11.74 21.31 30.04
N ASN A 5 10.64 21.01 30.73
CA ASN A 5 10.04 19.67 30.73
C ASN A 5 9.07 19.47 29.54
N TRP A 6 8.43 20.53 29.04
CA TRP A 6 7.44 20.43 27.95
C TRP A 6 8.06 20.00 26.61
N ARG A 7 9.29 20.44 26.31
CA ARG A 7 10.02 19.98 25.12
C ARG A 7 10.36 18.50 25.20
N GLU A 8 10.79 18.02 26.36
CA GLU A 8 11.08 16.60 26.58
C GLU A 8 9.81 15.77 26.48
N TYR A 9 8.69 16.20 27.08
CA TYR A 9 7.39 15.53 26.94
C TYR A 9 6.89 15.46 25.50
N ILE A 10 7.00 16.54 24.72
CA ILE A 10 6.62 16.51 23.29
C ILE A 10 7.51 15.51 22.55
N CYS A 11 8.83 15.55 22.77
CA CYS A 11 9.76 14.64 22.11
C CYS A 11 9.43 13.17 22.43
N TRP A 12 9.21 12.85 23.71
CA TRP A 12 8.76 11.53 24.14
C TRP A 12 7.42 11.12 23.53
N SER A 13 6.45 12.04 23.48
CA SER A 13 5.14 11.76 22.87
C SER A 13 5.25 11.51 21.37
N LEU A 14 6.13 12.21 20.66
CA LEU A 14 6.36 12.01 19.23
C LEU A 14 7.04 10.66 18.97
N ILE A 15 8.07 10.31 19.75
CA ILE A 15 8.76 9.00 19.67
C ILE A 15 7.77 7.85 19.91
N MET A 16 6.88 7.99 20.89
CA MET A 16 5.84 6.98 21.14
C MET A 16 4.84 6.86 20.00
N LEU A 17 4.48 7.98 19.36
CA LEU A 17 3.59 7.98 18.20
C LEU A 17 4.26 7.29 17.01
N GLU A 18 5.53 7.60 16.73
CA GLU A 18 6.30 6.95 15.68
C GLU A 18 6.37 5.43 15.89
N SER A 19 6.71 4.97 17.08
CA SER A 19 6.73 3.52 17.39
C SER A 19 5.35 2.86 17.25
N SER A 20 4.28 3.60 17.55
CA SER A 20 2.92 3.09 17.38
C SER A 20 2.53 3.00 15.91
N LEU A 21 2.89 4.01 15.11
CA LEU A 21 2.67 4.02 13.66
C LEU A 21 3.46 2.90 12.98
N ASP A 22 4.70 2.66 13.40
CA ASP A 22 5.56 1.57 12.91
C ASP A 22 4.91 0.19 13.13
N LYS A 23 4.44 -0.07 14.35
CA LYS A 23 3.70 -1.31 14.67
C LYS A 23 2.42 -1.47 13.87
N ILE A 24 1.68 -0.37 13.67
CA ILE A 24 0.47 -0.36 12.85
C ILE A 24 0.83 -0.67 11.40
N SER A 25 1.91 -0.08 10.85
CA SER A 25 2.34 -0.38 9.49
C SER A 25 2.73 -1.84 9.31
N GLU A 26 3.50 -2.42 10.24
CA GLU A 26 3.86 -3.84 10.21
C GLU A 26 2.61 -4.75 10.26
N THR A 27 1.65 -4.41 11.13
CA THR A 27 0.38 -5.14 11.23
C THR A 27 -0.39 -5.08 9.90
N ILE A 28 -0.46 -3.89 9.29
CA ILE A 28 -1.20 -3.66 8.06
C ILE A 28 -0.49 -4.29 6.84
N LEU A 29 0.85 -4.33 6.81
CA LEU A 29 1.63 -4.98 5.75
C LEU A 29 1.35 -6.47 5.64
N ASN A 30 1.03 -7.12 6.75
CA ASN A 30 0.71 -8.55 6.80
C ASN A 30 -0.71 -8.87 6.30
N LEU A 31 -1.55 -7.87 6.04
CA LEU A 31 -2.91 -8.06 5.52
C LEU A 31 -2.92 -7.99 4.00
N ASP A 32 -3.62 -8.93 3.37
CA ASP A 32 -3.84 -8.91 1.91
C ASP A 32 -5.00 -7.97 1.53
N GLU A 33 -5.03 -7.53 0.26
CA GLU A 33 -6.04 -6.58 -0.23
C GLU A 33 -7.46 -7.15 -0.20
N ALA A 34 -7.62 -8.46 -0.36
CA ALA A 34 -8.95 -9.09 -0.30
C ALA A 34 -9.50 -9.05 1.13
N SER A 35 -8.67 -9.32 2.13
CA SER A 35 -9.00 -9.18 3.56
C SER A 35 -9.37 -7.74 3.94
N LEU A 36 -8.83 -6.74 3.24
CA LEU A 36 -9.09 -5.32 3.51
C LEU A 36 -10.33 -4.77 2.79
N SER A 37 -10.85 -5.45 1.77
CA SER A 37 -11.98 -4.97 0.94
C SER A 37 -13.25 -4.68 1.76
N GLY A 38 -13.66 -5.60 2.64
CA GLY A 38 -14.85 -5.42 3.48
C GLY A 38 -14.68 -4.34 4.55
N LEU A 39 -13.46 -4.19 5.10
CA LEU A 39 -13.16 -3.08 6.02
C LEU A 39 -13.20 -1.74 5.29
N TRP A 40 -12.66 -1.69 4.08
CA TRP A 40 -12.64 -0.48 3.27
C TRP A 40 -14.06 0.02 2.99
N GLU A 41 -14.98 -0.85 2.54
CA GLU A 41 -16.38 -0.47 2.30
C GLU A 41 -17.05 0.06 3.57
N LYS A 42 -16.84 -0.63 4.70
CA LYS A 42 -17.38 -0.20 6.00
C LYS A 42 -16.92 1.20 6.39
N TYR A 43 -15.62 1.49 6.27
CA TYR A 43 -15.09 2.81 6.66
C TYR A 43 -15.36 3.89 5.62
N LYS A 44 -15.46 3.53 4.32
CA LYS A 44 -15.93 4.43 3.27
C LYS A 44 -17.35 4.93 3.57
N ASN A 45 -18.28 4.02 3.84
CA ASN A 45 -19.66 4.38 4.16
C ASN A 45 -19.74 5.29 5.40
N LYS A 46 -18.91 5.02 6.42
CA LYS A 46 -18.83 5.89 7.62
C LYS A 46 -18.25 7.27 7.33
N MET A 47 -17.27 7.37 6.43
CA MET A 47 -16.68 8.66 6.03
C MET A 47 -17.67 9.52 5.24
N GLU A 48 -18.45 8.90 4.34
CA GLU A 48 -19.45 9.59 3.51
C GLU A 48 -20.58 10.23 4.33
N HIS A 49 -20.90 9.67 5.50
CA HIS A 49 -21.87 10.24 6.43
C HIS A 49 -21.15 11.12 7.46
N PHE A 50 -21.00 12.40 7.12
CA PHE A 50 -20.32 13.36 8.00
C PHE A 50 -21.00 13.47 9.37
N GLU A 51 -20.21 13.35 10.43
CA GLU A 51 -20.62 13.63 11.80
C GLU A 51 -19.50 14.40 12.53
N THR A 52 -19.87 15.33 13.40
CA THR A 52 -18.92 16.02 14.31
C THR A 52 -18.57 15.12 15.51
N SER A 53 -18.27 13.85 15.25
CA SER A 53 -18.01 12.84 16.28
C SER A 53 -16.56 12.37 16.20
N ARG A 54 -15.93 12.13 17.35
CA ARG A 54 -14.59 11.52 17.42
C ARG A 54 -14.54 10.16 16.72
N ASN A 55 -15.67 9.46 16.65
CA ASN A 55 -15.78 8.17 15.95
C ASN A 55 -15.73 8.35 14.43
N TRP A 56 -16.30 9.44 13.90
CA TRP A 56 -16.19 9.79 12.50
C TRP A 56 -14.74 10.12 12.14
N GLU A 57 -14.05 10.99 12.91
CA GLU A 57 -12.63 11.30 12.70
C GLU A 57 -11.76 10.04 12.67
N LYS A 58 -11.96 9.12 13.64
CA LYS A 58 -11.28 7.81 13.66
C LYS A 58 -11.58 6.99 12.41
N SER A 59 -12.82 6.99 11.94
CA SER A 59 -13.21 6.24 10.74
C SER A 59 -12.50 6.77 9.50
N VAL A 60 -12.32 8.09 9.39
CA VAL A 60 -11.55 8.74 8.32
C VAL A 60 -10.08 8.32 8.37
N ILE A 61 -9.45 8.35 9.55
CA ILE A 61 -8.05 7.93 9.70
C ILE A 61 -7.87 6.46 9.28
N ILE A 62 -8.76 5.57 9.73
CA ILE A 62 -8.70 4.14 9.36
C ILE A 62 -8.90 3.95 7.85
N PHE A 63 -9.83 4.68 7.24
CA PHE A 63 -10.02 4.64 5.78
C PHE A 63 -8.72 5.00 5.03
N PHE A 64 -8.03 6.07 5.44
CA PHE A 64 -6.77 6.46 4.81
C PHE A 64 -5.62 5.46 5.04
N LEU A 65 -5.55 4.84 6.22
CA LEU A 65 -4.57 3.76 6.48
C LEU A 65 -4.79 2.56 5.54
N ILE A 66 -6.04 2.15 5.33
CA ILE A 66 -6.37 1.07 4.38
C ILE A 66 -6.04 1.51 2.94
N ASN A 67 -6.37 2.75 2.59
CA ASN A 67 -6.10 3.29 1.26
C ASN A 67 -4.59 3.35 0.95
N ALA A 68 -3.75 3.61 1.95
CA ALA A 68 -2.30 3.61 1.80
C ALA A 68 -1.77 2.24 1.33
N VAL A 69 -2.35 1.13 1.80
CA VAL A 69 -1.99 -0.23 1.35
C VAL A 69 -2.31 -0.43 -0.12
N ARG A 70 -3.51 -0.03 -0.54
CA ARG A 70 -3.97 -0.18 -1.92
C ARG A 70 -3.08 0.62 -2.87
N VAL A 71 -2.80 1.89 -2.52
CA VAL A 71 -1.90 2.75 -3.29
C VAL A 71 -0.48 2.15 -3.35
N LYS A 72 0.07 1.66 -2.23
CA LYS A 72 1.36 0.97 -2.21
C LYS A 72 1.37 -0.22 -3.16
N ASN A 73 0.33 -1.05 -3.13
CA ASN A 73 0.22 -2.23 -3.98
C ASN A 73 0.09 -1.85 -5.47
N GLN A 74 -0.67 -0.81 -5.79
CA GLN A 74 -0.76 -0.28 -7.16
C GLN A 74 0.60 0.20 -7.67
N ILE A 75 1.32 0.99 -6.87
CA ILE A 75 2.67 1.47 -7.21
C ILE A 75 3.61 0.28 -7.42
N PHE A 76 3.61 -0.69 -6.51
CA PHE A 76 4.46 -1.87 -6.61
C PHE A 76 4.19 -2.68 -7.89
N ASN A 77 2.92 -2.95 -8.19
CA ASN A 77 2.50 -3.66 -9.40
C ASN A 77 2.91 -2.90 -10.67
N GLU A 78 2.75 -1.57 -10.68
CA GLU A 78 3.18 -0.74 -11.81
C GLU A 78 4.70 -0.80 -12.01
N GLN A 79 5.49 -0.73 -10.93
CA GLN A 79 6.95 -0.85 -11.02
C GLN A 79 7.39 -2.23 -11.50
N LEU A 80 6.74 -3.30 -11.04
CA LEU A 80 7.01 -4.67 -11.52
C LEU A 80 6.77 -4.80 -13.03
N ILE A 81 5.63 -4.30 -13.53
CA ILE A 81 5.33 -4.30 -14.97
C ILE A 81 6.38 -3.51 -15.75
N ARG A 82 6.78 -2.33 -15.25
CA ARG A 82 7.84 -1.52 -15.87
C ARG A 82 9.19 -2.22 -15.90
N MET A 83 9.54 -2.99 -14.86
CA MET A 83 10.76 -3.79 -14.82
C MET A 83 10.72 -4.94 -15.83
N GLN A 84 9.60 -5.65 -15.94
CA GLN A 84 9.41 -6.72 -16.93
C GLN A 84 9.44 -6.21 -18.37
N ASN A 85 8.89 -5.02 -18.63
CA ASN A 85 8.92 -4.39 -19.95
C ASN A 85 10.29 -3.77 -20.30
N LYS A 86 11.18 -3.59 -19.31
CA LYS A 86 12.53 -3.05 -19.51
C LYS A 86 13.56 -4.10 -19.86
N ASP A 87 13.20 -5.39 -19.94
CA ASP A 87 14.08 -6.46 -20.42
C ASP A 87 14.31 -6.34 -21.95
N PRO A 88 15.46 -5.82 -22.42
CA PRO A 88 15.73 -5.68 -23.84
C PRO A 88 16.74 -6.77 -24.24
N LYS A 89 16.23 -7.87 -24.82
CA LYS A 89 16.89 -8.92 -25.64
C LYS A 89 16.77 -10.34 -25.07
N LYS A 90 15.87 -11.13 -25.67
CA LYS A 90 16.27 -12.48 -26.11
C LYS A 90 17.25 -12.32 -27.29
N PRO A 91 18.48 -12.84 -27.22
CA PRO A 91 19.35 -12.93 -28.37
C PRO A 91 18.95 -14.12 -29.24
N GLY A 92 18.75 -13.87 -30.54
CA GLY A 92 18.76 -14.88 -31.59
C GLY A 92 17.47 -15.68 -31.80
N SER A 93 16.70 -15.32 -32.84
CA SER A 93 16.02 -16.35 -33.62
C SER A 93 16.66 -16.38 -35.01
N PRO A 94 17.49 -17.39 -35.33
CA PRO A 94 17.79 -17.71 -36.71
C PRO A 94 16.48 -18.17 -37.35
N LYS A 95 15.88 -17.34 -38.19
CA LYS A 95 14.79 -17.78 -39.08
C LYS A 95 15.40 -18.65 -40.17
N ASP A 96 15.71 -19.89 -39.84
CA ASP A 96 15.91 -20.94 -40.82
C ASP A 96 15.00 -22.11 -40.43
N LYS A 97 13.76 -22.06 -40.93
CA LYS A 97 12.82 -23.17 -40.81
C LYS A 97 13.06 -24.10 -42.01
N PRO A 98 13.45 -25.37 -41.84
CA PRO A 98 13.42 -26.30 -42.95
C PRO A 98 11.96 -26.50 -43.38
N LYS A 99 11.69 -26.21 -44.65
CA LYS A 99 10.37 -26.31 -45.27
C LYS A 99 10.03 -27.78 -45.49
N LEU A 100 9.31 -28.40 -44.53
CA LEU A 100 8.78 -29.75 -44.71
C LEU A 100 7.72 -29.73 -45.84
N ARG A 101 7.96 -30.52 -46.89
CA ARG A 101 7.01 -30.72 -48.00
C ARG A 101 6.12 -31.91 -47.66
N LEU A 102 4.81 -31.71 -47.74
CA LEU A 102 3.85 -32.81 -47.64
C LEU A 102 3.85 -33.58 -48.97
N VAL A 103 4.14 -34.89 -48.91
CA VAL A 103 4.02 -35.80 -50.06
C VAL A 103 2.66 -36.48 -49.96
N LYS A 104 1.84 -36.38 -51.02
CA LYS A 104 0.80 -37.35 -51.33
C LYS A 104 0.64 -37.49 -52.83
#